data_AF-A0A4Q4UTN6-F1
#
_entry.id   AF-A0A4Q4UTN6-F1
#
_cell.length_a   1.000
_cell.length_b   1.000
_cell.length_c   1.000
_cell.angle_alpha   90.00
_cell.angle_beta   90.00
_cell.angle_gamma   90.00
#
_symmetry.space_group_name_H-M   'P 1'
#
loop_
_entity.id
_entity.type
_entity.pdbx_description
1 polymer ?
#
loop_
_entity_poly.entity_id
_entity_poly.type
_entity_poly.pdbx_seq_one_letter_code
_entity_poly.pdbx_strand_id
1 'polypeptide(L)'
;MPANSILRDDFEFCHDQFFAHPGRVEPVEVSALRSMFLPRLTPEADKRLRDNHGFVQGQIKHYGVDYDKRELTGNGTKLLKKLLKEGKLDKEFLFKKYFLGPSGKPDNTKTTEVLAVPIPPSSHYRKGRVIDGARNVRGLYYEFGSRDTLYTGWDRVVVARAASAHGAKAERQRKQEKDERDRKRKSMYSDYMREAQRAKGEKGWSHVGRYIVDCKQIEGQWPEETKIMRLSIYETGHSDIFAASFNFGVIEGIMVLSSRKGVLEQYCARLDREDHYETATMTKATTTTGVPRVTTRKLSSTRWVPRGRPHVAGDGLPGTPKARPPGH
;
A
#
# COMPACT_ATOMS: atom_id res chain seq x y z
N MET A 1 -9.36 1.36 19.38
CA MET A 1 -9.43 0.60 18.12
C MET A 1 -9.74 -0.86 18.47
N PRO A 2 -10.77 -1.48 17.87
CA PRO A 2 -11.04 -2.90 18.09
C PRO A 2 -9.86 -3.74 17.59
N ALA A 3 -9.54 -4.83 18.28
CA ALA A 3 -8.33 -5.64 18.05
C ALA A 3 -8.22 -6.27 16.64
N ASN A 4 -9.27 -6.15 15.80
CA ASN A 4 -9.38 -6.79 14.49
C ASN A 4 -9.48 -5.80 13.31
N SER A 5 -9.19 -4.52 13.51
CA SER A 5 -9.19 -3.54 12.41
C SER A 5 -7.84 -3.52 11.67
N ILE A 6 -7.88 -3.67 10.35
CA ILE A 6 -6.70 -3.46 9.47
C ILE A 6 -6.82 -2.07 8.85
N LEU A 7 -5.87 -1.18 9.15
CA LEU A 7 -5.80 0.17 8.56
C LEU A 7 -4.70 0.21 7.49
N ARG A 8 -5.03 0.68 6.29
CA ARG A 8 -4.09 0.90 5.19
C ARG A 8 -4.56 2.03 4.28
N ASP A 9 -3.68 2.99 3.97
CA ASP A 9 -3.96 4.09 3.03
C ASP A 9 -5.24 4.87 3.36
N ASP A 10 -5.46 5.16 4.65
CA ASP A 10 -6.71 5.69 5.25
C ASP A 10 -8.00 4.94 4.84
N PHE A 11 -7.89 3.63 4.59
CA PHE A 11 -9.00 2.70 4.62
C PHE A 11 -8.88 1.79 5.83
N GLU A 12 -10.00 1.47 6.44
CA GLU A 12 -10.10 0.51 7.54
C GLU A 12 -10.99 -0.65 7.10
N PHE A 13 -10.49 -1.88 7.25
CA PHE A 13 -11.30 -3.10 7.14
C PHE A 13 -11.53 -3.66 8.54
N CYS A 14 -12.80 -3.76 8.95
CA CYS A 14 -13.18 -4.26 10.26
C CYS A 14 -14.58 -4.88 10.18
N HIS A 15 -14.78 -6.06 10.77
CA HIS A 15 -16.07 -6.78 10.75
C HIS A 15 -16.65 -6.97 9.34
N ASP A 16 -15.82 -7.37 8.38
CA ASP A 16 -16.21 -7.56 6.97
C ASP A 16 -16.71 -6.30 6.24
N GLN A 17 -16.48 -5.12 6.83
CA GLN A 17 -16.85 -3.83 6.25
C GLN A 17 -15.61 -2.99 5.93
N PHE A 18 -15.69 -2.27 4.82
CA PHE A 18 -14.66 -1.33 4.36
C PHE A 18 -15.09 0.11 4.63
N PHE A 19 -14.24 0.84 5.35
CA PHE A 19 -14.46 2.24 5.70
C PHE A 19 -13.35 3.12 5.14
N ALA A 20 -13.70 4.33 4.71
CA ALA A 20 -12.74 5.37 4.35
C ALA A 20 -12.58 6.36 5.50
N HIS A 21 -11.36 6.81 5.74
CA HIS A 21 -11.03 7.87 6.68
C HIS A 21 -10.83 9.22 5.96
N PRO A 22 -11.16 10.34 6.63
CA PRO A 22 -11.60 10.45 8.02
C PRO A 22 -13.08 10.04 8.24
N GLY A 23 -13.40 9.59 9.46
CA GLY A 23 -14.78 9.44 9.92
C GLY A 23 -15.43 8.06 9.68
N ARG A 24 -14.66 7.02 9.33
CA ARG A 24 -15.17 5.66 9.06
C ARG A 24 -16.39 5.67 8.12
N VAL A 25 -16.24 6.29 6.96
CA VAL A 25 -17.31 6.44 5.98
C VAL A 25 -17.47 5.13 5.22
N GLU A 26 -18.67 4.54 5.21
CA GLU A 26 -19.01 3.42 4.33
C GLU A 26 -19.30 3.91 2.90
N PRO A 27 -19.01 3.10 1.85
CA PRO A 27 -19.35 3.47 0.49
C PRO A 27 -20.87 3.48 0.30
N VAL A 28 -21.40 4.53 -0.33
CA VAL A 28 -22.82 4.65 -0.67
C VAL A 28 -22.98 4.61 -2.18
N GLU A 29 -23.81 3.71 -2.69
CA GLU A 29 -24.07 3.57 -4.13
C GLU A 29 -24.36 4.91 -4.84
N VAL A 30 -23.82 5.06 -6.05
CA VAL A 30 -23.86 6.34 -6.78
C VAL A 30 -25.29 6.78 -7.09
N SER A 31 -26.20 5.84 -7.36
CA SER A 31 -27.63 6.12 -7.55
C SER A 31 -28.25 6.72 -6.30
N ALA A 32 -27.94 6.15 -5.12
CA ALA A 32 -28.38 6.69 -3.84
C ALA A 32 -27.77 8.07 -3.59
N LEU A 33 -26.46 8.27 -3.84
CA LEU A 33 -25.82 9.59 -3.77
C LEU A 33 -26.49 10.61 -4.71
N ARG A 34 -26.83 10.22 -5.94
CA ARG A 34 -27.56 11.09 -6.87
C ARG A 34 -28.93 11.48 -6.31
N SER A 35 -29.70 10.52 -5.80
CA SER A 35 -31.03 10.79 -5.21
C SER A 35 -30.96 11.69 -3.97
N MET A 36 -29.88 11.58 -3.20
CA MET A 36 -29.65 12.35 -1.98
C MET A 36 -29.15 13.77 -2.25
N PHE A 37 -28.32 13.97 -3.28
CA PHE A 37 -27.62 15.23 -3.51
C PHE A 37 -28.14 16.04 -4.71
N LEU A 38 -28.86 15.41 -5.65
CA LEU A 38 -29.34 16.04 -6.88
C LEU A 38 -30.87 15.96 -7.03
N PRO A 39 -31.52 17.02 -7.56
CA PRO A 39 -30.95 18.35 -7.81
C PRO A 39 -30.72 19.14 -6.51
N ARG A 40 -31.53 18.87 -5.48
CA ARG A 40 -31.47 19.49 -4.15
C ARG A 40 -30.99 18.48 -3.12
N LEU A 41 -30.46 18.99 -2.01
CA LEU A 41 -29.99 18.15 -0.90
C LEU A 41 -31.21 17.62 -0.14
N THR A 42 -31.30 16.31 0.06
CA THR A 42 -32.38 15.69 0.85
C THR A 42 -32.09 15.77 2.35
N PRO A 43 -33.11 15.62 3.22
CA PRO A 43 -32.88 15.55 4.67
C PRO A 43 -31.94 14.41 5.09
N GLU A 44 -31.96 13.28 4.38
CA GLU A 44 -31.03 12.17 4.62
C GLU A 44 -29.59 12.59 4.31
N ALA A 45 -29.36 13.22 3.16
CA ALA A 45 -28.04 13.71 2.78
C ALA A 45 -27.50 14.73 3.78
N ASP A 46 -28.37 15.65 4.21
CA ASP A 46 -28.06 16.67 5.21
C ASP A 46 -27.73 16.05 6.58
N LYS A 47 -28.48 15.01 6.98
CA LYS A 47 -28.16 14.21 8.18
C LYS A 47 -26.78 13.56 8.07
N ARG A 48 -26.46 12.88 6.96
CA ARG A 48 -25.15 12.25 6.73
C ARG A 48 -23.99 13.25 6.84
N LEU A 49 -24.16 14.46 6.31
CA LEU A 49 -23.17 15.53 6.36
C LEU A 49 -22.97 16.09 7.78
N ARG A 50 -24.04 16.16 8.59
CA ARG A 50 -23.96 16.55 10.00
C ARG A 50 -23.31 15.47 10.86
N ASP A 51 -23.74 14.23 10.70
CA ASP A 51 -23.27 13.10 11.51
C ASP A 51 -21.82 12.75 11.21
N ASN A 52 -21.31 13.11 10.01
CA ASN A 52 -19.96 12.80 9.58
C ASN A 52 -19.38 13.87 8.65
N HIS A 53 -18.55 14.77 9.22
CA HIS A 53 -17.85 15.80 8.45
C HIS A 53 -16.91 15.25 7.36
N GLY A 54 -16.44 14.00 7.49
CA GLY A 54 -15.62 13.31 6.50
C GLY A 54 -16.41 12.65 5.37
N PHE A 55 -17.75 12.66 5.41
CA PHE A 55 -18.61 11.89 4.51
C PHE A 55 -18.26 12.07 3.04
N VAL A 56 -18.22 13.32 2.55
CA VAL A 56 -17.95 13.59 1.13
C VAL A 56 -16.56 13.11 0.72
N GLN A 57 -15.53 13.43 1.51
CA GLN A 57 -14.17 12.98 1.23
C GLN A 57 -14.08 11.45 1.21
N GLY A 58 -14.73 10.78 2.16
CA GLY A 58 -14.82 9.33 2.21
C GLY A 58 -15.50 8.73 0.98
N GLN A 59 -16.61 9.30 0.52
CA GLN A 59 -17.27 8.85 -0.73
C GLN A 59 -16.34 9.04 -1.94
N ILE A 60 -15.78 10.23 -2.13
CA ILE A 60 -14.88 10.51 -3.26
C ILE A 60 -13.69 9.54 -3.27
N LYS A 61 -13.16 9.23 -2.08
CA LYS A 61 -12.08 8.28 -1.88
C LYS A 61 -12.48 6.84 -2.20
N HIS A 62 -13.66 6.37 -1.77
CA HIS A 62 -14.20 5.06 -2.15
C HIS A 62 -14.33 4.90 -3.66
N TYR A 63 -14.72 5.96 -4.36
CA TYR A 63 -14.82 5.98 -5.81
C TYR A 63 -13.48 6.24 -6.52
N GLY A 64 -12.41 6.53 -5.77
CA GLY A 64 -11.07 6.77 -6.30
C GLY A 64 -11.01 7.96 -7.25
N VAL A 65 -11.84 8.98 -7.04
CA VAL A 65 -11.84 10.18 -7.87
C VAL A 65 -10.81 11.16 -7.33
N ASP A 66 -9.85 11.53 -8.17
CA ASP A 66 -8.88 12.58 -7.83
C ASP A 66 -9.56 13.95 -7.86
N TYR A 67 -9.22 14.80 -6.90
CA TYR A 67 -9.72 16.16 -6.78
C TYR A 67 -8.66 17.06 -6.15
N ASP A 68 -8.68 18.35 -6.47
CA ASP A 68 -7.86 19.33 -5.76
C ASP A 68 -8.49 19.58 -4.38
N LYS A 69 -7.70 19.44 -3.31
CA LYS A 69 -8.15 19.70 -1.94
C LYS A 69 -8.74 21.11 -1.78
N ARG A 70 -8.34 22.08 -2.60
CA ARG A 70 -8.89 23.44 -2.62
C ARG A 70 -10.34 23.50 -3.11
N GLU A 71 -10.79 22.54 -3.92
CA GLU A 71 -12.20 22.43 -4.35
C GLU A 71 -13.11 21.91 -3.22
N LEU A 72 -12.54 21.25 -2.21
CA LEU A 72 -13.27 20.73 -1.05
C LEU A 72 -13.54 21.86 -0.04
N THR A 73 -14.49 22.73 -0.39
CA THR A 73 -14.93 23.85 0.45
C THR A 73 -16.13 23.47 1.32
N GLY A 74 -16.18 23.98 2.56
CA GLY A 74 -17.24 23.68 3.53
C GLY A 74 -17.34 22.18 3.83
N ASN A 75 -18.54 21.61 3.70
CA ASN A 75 -18.78 20.18 3.85
C ASN A 75 -18.58 19.36 2.56
N GLY A 76 -18.00 19.95 1.51
CA GLY A 76 -17.74 19.29 0.23
C GLY A 76 -18.96 19.07 -0.68
N THR A 77 -20.17 19.50 -0.28
CA THR A 77 -21.41 19.25 -1.03
C THR A 77 -21.35 19.76 -2.46
N LYS A 78 -20.78 20.94 -2.71
CA LYS A 78 -20.65 21.51 -4.06
C LYS A 78 -19.80 20.62 -4.96
N LEU A 79 -18.66 20.16 -4.45
CA LEU A 79 -17.77 19.24 -5.16
C LEU A 79 -18.47 17.91 -5.45
N LEU A 80 -19.12 17.30 -4.44
CA LEU A 80 -19.84 16.04 -4.65
C LEU A 80 -20.94 16.16 -5.71
N LYS A 81 -21.75 17.24 -5.67
CA LYS A 81 -22.76 17.50 -6.70
C LYS A 81 -22.16 17.67 -8.09
N LYS A 82 -21.02 18.38 -8.20
CA LYS A 82 -20.28 18.53 -9.46
C LYS A 82 -19.86 17.16 -10.00
N LEU A 83 -19.22 16.33 -9.16
CA LEU A 83 -18.76 14.99 -9.54
C LEU A 83 -19.91 14.05 -9.92
N LEU A 84 -21.04 14.12 -9.22
CA LEU A 84 -22.25 13.34 -9.54
C LEU A 84 -22.88 13.76 -10.87
N LYS A 85 -22.95 15.07 -11.15
CA LYS A 85 -23.47 15.60 -12.43
C LYS A 85 -22.58 15.24 -13.61
N GLU A 86 -21.27 15.32 -13.40
CA GLU A 86 -20.26 14.90 -14.40
C GLU A 86 -20.18 13.38 -14.54
N GLY A 87 -20.86 12.61 -13.68
CA GLY A 87 -20.83 11.15 -13.68
C GLY A 87 -19.49 10.56 -13.24
N LYS A 88 -18.56 11.35 -12.69
CA LYS A 88 -17.20 10.91 -12.33
C LYS A 88 -17.16 9.83 -11.25
N LEU A 89 -18.20 9.74 -10.42
CA LEU A 89 -18.34 8.68 -9.41
C LEU A 89 -18.95 7.40 -9.99
N ASP A 90 -19.47 7.42 -11.22
CA ASP A 90 -20.01 6.21 -11.83
C ASP A 90 -18.89 5.19 -12.05
N LYS A 91 -19.16 3.98 -11.60
CA LYS A 91 -18.29 2.80 -11.75
C LYS A 91 -17.93 2.53 -13.23
N GLU A 92 -18.76 3.02 -14.13
CA GLU A 92 -18.68 2.87 -15.59
C GLU A 92 -18.23 4.16 -16.28
N PHE A 93 -17.91 5.23 -15.56
CA PHE A 93 -17.62 6.54 -16.16
C PHE A 93 -16.57 6.48 -17.27
N LEU A 94 -15.48 5.74 -17.01
CA LEU A 94 -14.44 5.47 -17.99
C LEU A 94 -15.03 4.89 -19.29
N PHE A 95 -15.85 3.84 -19.18
CA PHE A 95 -16.44 3.16 -20.33
C PHE A 95 -17.51 4.00 -21.01
N LYS A 96 -18.38 4.68 -20.26
CA LYS A 96 -19.36 5.63 -20.80
C LYS A 96 -18.69 6.76 -21.59
N LYS A 97 -17.59 7.29 -21.06
CA LYS A 97 -16.89 8.41 -21.68
C LYS A 97 -16.16 7.99 -22.96
N TYR A 98 -15.42 6.89 -22.92
CA TYR A 98 -14.48 6.54 -23.99
C TYR A 98 -14.96 5.41 -24.91
N PHE A 99 -15.83 4.50 -24.44
CA PHE A 99 -16.12 3.25 -25.14
C PHE A 99 -17.60 2.98 -25.44
N LEU A 100 -18.54 3.72 -24.82
CA LEU A 100 -19.97 3.55 -25.03
C LEU A 100 -20.60 4.80 -25.65
N GLY A 101 -21.50 4.60 -26.61
CA GLY A 101 -22.33 5.64 -27.19
C GLY A 101 -23.46 6.09 -26.24
N PRO A 102 -24.27 7.10 -26.63
CA PRO A 102 -25.38 7.60 -25.82
C PRO A 102 -26.41 6.53 -25.43
N SER A 103 -26.56 5.48 -26.24
CA SER A 103 -27.43 4.33 -25.99
C SER A 103 -26.84 3.28 -25.03
N GLY A 104 -25.63 3.50 -24.52
CA GLY A 104 -24.90 2.52 -23.71
C GLY A 104 -24.32 1.35 -24.51
N LYS A 105 -24.45 1.35 -25.84
CA LYS A 105 -23.84 0.35 -26.72
C LYS A 105 -22.36 0.67 -26.97
N PRO A 106 -21.49 -0.34 -27.19
CA PRO A 106 -20.12 -0.12 -27.62
C PRO A 106 -20.04 0.80 -28.85
N ASP A 107 -19.16 1.79 -28.79
CA ASP A 107 -18.96 2.78 -29.84
C ASP A 107 -17.45 2.95 -30.08
N ASN A 108 -16.97 2.29 -31.14
CA ASN A 108 -15.55 2.30 -31.48
C ASN A 108 -15.07 3.59 -32.15
N THR A 109 -15.97 4.53 -32.44
CA THR A 109 -15.61 5.83 -33.02
C THR A 109 -15.17 6.84 -31.97
N LYS A 110 -15.57 6.66 -30.70
CA LYS A 110 -15.23 7.58 -29.59
C LYS A 110 -13.77 7.55 -29.17
N THR A 111 -13.10 6.43 -29.39
CA THR A 111 -11.71 6.25 -28.98
C THR A 111 -11.06 5.31 -29.97
N THR A 112 -10.30 5.89 -30.90
CA THR A 112 -9.56 5.17 -31.94
C THR A 112 -8.19 4.70 -31.45
N GLU A 113 -7.65 5.35 -30.41
CA GLU A 113 -6.36 5.04 -29.80
C GLU A 113 -6.49 4.13 -28.58
N VAL A 114 -5.39 3.49 -28.19
CA VAL A 114 -5.35 2.71 -26.95
C VAL A 114 -5.27 3.65 -25.75
N LEU A 115 -6.19 3.48 -24.81
CA LEU A 115 -6.21 4.24 -23.58
C LEU A 115 -5.37 3.56 -22.49
N ALA A 116 -4.43 4.30 -21.91
CA ALA A 116 -3.69 3.88 -20.73
C ALA A 116 -4.40 4.38 -19.47
N VAL A 117 -4.87 3.46 -18.65
CA VAL A 117 -5.59 3.74 -17.40
C VAL A 117 -4.63 3.48 -16.23
N PRO A 118 -4.12 4.53 -15.56
CA PRO A 118 -3.32 4.35 -14.37
C PRO A 118 -4.18 3.75 -13.25
N ILE A 119 -3.67 2.69 -12.62
CA ILE A 119 -4.31 2.01 -11.49
C ILE A 119 -3.31 2.07 -10.34
N PRO A 120 -3.63 2.75 -9.23
CA PRO A 120 -2.72 2.80 -8.09
C PRO A 120 -2.34 1.40 -7.59
N PRO A 121 -1.06 1.10 -7.31
CA PRO A 121 -0.59 -0.24 -6.95
C PRO A 121 -1.35 -0.86 -5.76
N SER A 122 -1.74 -0.04 -4.78
CA SER A 122 -2.45 -0.48 -3.58
C SER A 122 -3.96 -0.66 -3.77
N SER A 123 -4.51 -0.21 -4.90
CA SER A 123 -5.95 -0.16 -5.11
C SER A 123 -6.49 -1.41 -5.82
N HIS A 124 -6.46 -2.56 -5.14
CA HIS A 124 -7.06 -3.81 -5.61
C HIS A 124 -8.53 -3.65 -6.02
N TYR A 125 -9.29 -2.85 -5.28
CA TYR A 125 -10.69 -2.55 -5.58
C TYR A 125 -10.84 -1.90 -6.97
N ARG A 126 -10.17 -0.75 -7.22
CA ARG A 126 -10.24 -0.09 -8.54
C ARG A 126 -9.76 -1.01 -9.66
N LYS A 127 -8.72 -1.82 -9.41
CA LYS A 127 -8.23 -2.78 -10.40
C LYS A 127 -9.32 -3.75 -10.85
N GLY A 128 -10.01 -4.39 -9.90
CA GLY A 128 -11.13 -5.29 -10.20
C GLY A 128 -12.24 -4.58 -10.99
N ARG A 129 -12.58 -3.35 -10.58
CA ARG A 129 -13.67 -2.59 -11.20
C ARG A 129 -13.39 -2.15 -12.63
N VAL A 130 -12.17 -1.72 -12.93
CA VAL A 130 -11.80 -1.37 -14.30
C VAL A 130 -11.77 -2.63 -15.17
N ILE A 131 -11.26 -3.76 -14.65
CA ILE A 131 -11.29 -5.04 -15.38
C ILE A 131 -12.73 -5.47 -15.68
N ASP A 132 -13.61 -5.46 -14.69
CA ASP A 132 -15.01 -5.87 -14.84
C ASP A 132 -15.74 -4.97 -15.85
N GLY A 133 -15.54 -3.65 -15.75
CA GLY A 133 -16.11 -2.72 -16.72
C GLY A 133 -15.60 -2.97 -18.13
N ALA A 134 -14.31 -3.27 -18.32
CA ALA A 134 -13.76 -3.56 -19.64
C ALA A 134 -14.32 -4.85 -20.23
N ARG A 135 -14.49 -5.91 -19.40
CA ARG A 135 -15.11 -7.18 -19.80
C ARG A 135 -16.55 -7.02 -20.25
N ASN A 136 -17.29 -6.07 -19.68
CA ASN A 136 -18.69 -5.83 -19.99
C ASN A 136 -18.90 -5.04 -21.29
N VAL A 137 -17.85 -4.42 -21.86
CA VAL A 137 -17.93 -3.74 -23.16
C VAL A 137 -17.58 -4.74 -24.27
N ARG A 138 -18.59 -5.17 -25.03
CA ARG A 138 -18.40 -6.13 -26.13
C ARG A 138 -17.39 -5.58 -27.16
N GLY A 139 -16.36 -6.38 -27.45
CA GLY A 139 -15.32 -6.06 -28.43
C GLY A 139 -14.18 -5.20 -27.88
N LEU A 140 -14.22 -4.79 -26.61
CA LEU A 140 -13.13 -4.08 -25.97
C LEU A 140 -12.08 -5.07 -25.45
N TYR A 141 -10.82 -4.83 -25.80
CA TYR A 141 -9.68 -5.59 -25.30
C TYR A 141 -8.96 -4.80 -24.21
N TYR A 142 -8.36 -5.52 -23.26
CA TYR A 142 -7.54 -4.92 -22.23
C TYR A 142 -6.33 -5.79 -21.91
N GLU A 143 -5.22 -5.14 -21.55
CA GLU A 143 -3.99 -5.81 -21.14
C GLU A 143 -3.20 -4.98 -20.14
N PHE A 144 -2.51 -5.65 -19.20
CA PHE A 144 -1.65 -4.96 -18.24
C PHE A 144 -0.28 -4.75 -18.85
N GLY A 145 0.11 -3.47 -19.02
CA GLY A 145 1.49 -3.14 -19.37
C GLY A 145 2.40 -3.13 -18.15
N SER A 146 1.87 -2.86 -16.97
CA SER A 146 2.61 -2.92 -15.71
C SER A 146 1.67 -3.33 -14.58
N ARG A 147 2.16 -3.38 -13.34
CA ARG A 147 1.29 -3.59 -12.16
C ARG A 147 0.24 -2.48 -12.01
N ASP A 148 0.53 -1.30 -12.54
CA ASP A 148 -0.12 -0.04 -12.18
C ASP A 148 -0.75 0.66 -13.40
N THR A 149 -0.83 -0.03 -14.55
CA THR A 149 -1.38 0.54 -15.78
C THR A 149 -2.08 -0.53 -16.60
N LEU A 150 -3.37 -0.32 -16.84
CA LEU A 150 -4.19 -1.13 -17.73
C LEU A 150 -4.34 -0.40 -19.07
N TYR A 151 -4.03 -1.09 -20.16
CA TYR A 151 -4.26 -0.61 -21.52
C TYR A 151 -5.60 -1.16 -22.00
N THR A 152 -6.43 -0.33 -22.62
CA THR A 152 -7.74 -0.71 -23.14
C THR A 152 -7.98 -0.13 -24.53
N GLY A 153 -8.55 -0.90 -25.46
CA GLY A 153 -8.82 -0.45 -26.83
C GLY A 153 -9.54 -1.50 -27.67
N TRP A 154 -9.92 -1.14 -28.90
CA TRP A 154 -10.74 -2.00 -29.77
C TRP A 154 -9.94 -3.04 -30.58
N ASP A 155 -8.65 -2.79 -30.78
CA ASP A 155 -7.76 -3.71 -31.49
C ASP A 155 -6.86 -4.45 -30.49
N ARG A 156 -7.02 -5.77 -30.44
CA ARG A 156 -6.26 -6.65 -29.54
C ARG A 156 -4.75 -6.53 -29.75
N VAL A 157 -4.29 -6.47 -31.00
CA VAL A 157 -2.86 -6.45 -31.35
C VAL A 157 -2.26 -5.10 -30.95
N VAL A 158 -2.98 -3.99 -31.21
CA VAL A 158 -2.51 -2.65 -30.82
C VAL A 158 -2.46 -2.52 -29.28
N VAL A 159 -3.47 -3.03 -28.57
CA VAL A 159 -3.49 -3.04 -27.08
C VAL A 159 -2.31 -3.85 -26.52
N ALA A 160 -2.10 -5.07 -27.02
CA ALA A 160 -1.00 -5.92 -26.56
C ALA A 160 0.37 -5.30 -26.82
N ARG A 161 0.56 -4.70 -28.00
CA ARG A 161 1.80 -3.99 -28.34
C ARG A 161 2.04 -2.79 -27.42
N ALA A 162 1.01 -1.99 -27.14
CA ALA A 162 1.10 -0.84 -26.24
C ALA A 162 1.44 -1.27 -24.81
N ALA A 163 0.75 -2.29 -24.30
CA ALA A 163 1.01 -2.87 -22.98
C ALA A 163 2.45 -3.40 -22.87
N SER A 164 2.88 -4.23 -23.84
CA SER A 164 4.23 -4.81 -23.86
C SER A 164 5.33 -3.75 -23.95
N ALA A 165 5.18 -2.76 -24.83
CA ALA A 165 6.16 -1.67 -24.98
C ALA A 165 6.33 -0.87 -23.69
N HIS A 166 5.22 -0.57 -23.00
CA HIS A 166 5.29 0.11 -21.71
C HIS A 166 5.87 -0.79 -20.61
N GLY A 167 5.49 -2.07 -20.57
CA GLY A 167 6.04 -3.03 -19.62
C GLY A 167 7.54 -3.17 -19.72
N ALA A 168 8.06 -3.33 -20.94
CA ALA A 168 9.49 -3.38 -21.19
C ALA A 168 10.20 -2.08 -20.76
N LYS A 169 9.59 -0.91 -21.01
CA LYS A 169 10.16 0.38 -20.58
C LYS A 169 10.17 0.49 -19.04
N ALA A 170 9.07 0.17 -18.38
CA ALA A 170 8.93 0.24 -16.92
C ALA A 170 9.88 -0.76 -16.22
N GLU A 171 10.02 -1.96 -16.77
CA GLU A 171 10.96 -2.96 -16.26
C GLU A 171 12.41 -2.51 -16.43
N ARG A 172 12.78 -1.96 -17.60
CA ARG A 172 14.12 -1.38 -17.81
C ARG A 172 14.42 -0.25 -16.83
N GLN A 173 13.46 0.66 -16.59
CA GLN A 173 13.62 1.73 -15.62
C GLN A 173 13.81 1.17 -14.20
N ARG A 174 12.96 0.23 -13.75
CA ARG A 174 13.12 -0.41 -12.44
C ARG A 174 14.46 -1.11 -12.29
N LYS A 175 14.92 -1.80 -13.32
CA LYS A 175 16.23 -2.45 -13.34
C LYS A 175 17.36 -1.42 -13.22
N GLN A 176 17.31 -0.34 -14.00
CA GLN A 176 18.29 0.75 -13.91
C GLN A 176 18.31 1.40 -12.52
N GLU A 177 17.14 1.70 -11.95
CA GLU A 177 17.03 2.26 -10.59
C GLU A 177 17.58 1.31 -9.52
N LYS A 178 17.37 0.00 -9.69
CA LYS A 178 17.93 -1.03 -8.80
C LYS A 178 19.45 -1.10 -8.94
N ASP A 179 19.96 -1.20 -10.16
CA ASP A 179 21.39 -1.30 -10.45
C ASP A 179 22.14 -0.05 -9.97
N GLU A 180 21.55 1.14 -10.14
CA GLU A 180 22.09 2.41 -9.61
C GLU A 180 22.15 2.40 -8.09
N ARG A 181 21.06 1.96 -7.44
CA ARG A 181 20.98 1.85 -5.98
C ARG A 181 22.02 0.89 -5.44
N ASP A 182 22.16 -0.27 -6.07
CA ASP A 182 23.12 -1.31 -5.67
C ASP A 182 24.57 -0.82 -5.88
N ARG A 183 24.85 -0.08 -6.96
CA ARG A 183 26.15 0.55 -7.19
C ARG A 183 26.48 1.58 -6.10
N LYS A 184 25.53 2.47 -5.79
CA LYS A 184 25.70 3.49 -4.74
C LYS A 184 25.91 2.84 -3.37
N ARG A 185 25.15 1.80 -3.04
CA ARG A 185 25.30 1.02 -1.81
C ARG A 185 26.68 0.38 -1.71
N LYS A 186 27.13 -0.28 -2.78
CA LYS A 186 28.45 -0.92 -2.85
C LYS A 186 29.59 0.09 -2.68
N SER A 187 29.46 1.28 -3.25
CA SER A 187 30.40 2.38 -3.04
C SER A 187 30.47 2.78 -1.56
N MET A 188 29.33 3.11 -0.95
CA MET A 188 29.28 3.52 0.47
C MET A 188 29.84 2.44 1.41
N TYR A 189 29.53 1.16 1.16
CA TYR A 189 30.09 0.06 1.92
C TYR A 189 31.61 -0.06 1.77
N SER A 190 32.12 0.12 0.55
CA SER A 190 33.56 0.05 0.28
C SER A 190 34.31 1.21 0.95
N ASP A 191 33.72 2.40 0.95
CA ASP A 191 34.26 3.58 1.63
C ASP A 191 34.29 3.37 3.15
N TYR A 192 33.19 2.89 3.73
CA TYR A 192 33.11 2.51 5.14
C TYR A 192 34.18 1.47 5.53
N MET A 193 34.32 0.39 4.76
CA MET A 193 35.31 -0.65 5.05
C MET A 193 36.75 -0.13 5.00
N ARG A 194 37.05 0.81 4.08
CA ARG A 194 38.36 1.45 3.96
C ARG A 194 38.66 2.35 5.16
N GLU A 195 37.69 3.17 5.58
CA GLU A 195 37.82 4.01 6.79
C GLU A 195 38.03 3.14 8.03
N ALA A 196 37.26 2.06 8.15
CA ALA A 196 37.33 1.18 9.29
C ALA A 196 38.64 0.36 9.35
N GLN A 197 39.23 0.03 8.19
CA GLN A 197 40.59 -0.53 8.12
C GLN A 197 41.66 0.49 8.53
N ARG A 198 41.53 1.77 8.14
CA ARG A 198 42.46 2.84 8.56
C ARG A 198 42.40 3.12 10.06
N ALA A 199 41.21 2.98 10.66
CA ALA A 199 41.00 3.21 12.09
C ALA A 199 41.49 2.07 12.99
N LYS A 200 41.94 0.93 12.44
CA LYS A 200 42.58 -0.14 13.22
C LYS A 200 43.92 0.36 13.79
N GLY A 201 43.85 0.95 14.98
CA GLY A 201 45.00 1.41 15.74
C GLY A 201 44.64 2.29 16.94
N GLU A 202 43.57 3.09 16.87
CA GLU A 202 43.37 4.17 17.86
C GLU A 202 42.01 4.19 18.60
N LYS A 203 40.93 3.60 18.06
CA LYS A 203 39.62 3.53 18.75
C LYS A 203 38.88 2.23 18.45
N GLY A 204 38.27 1.64 19.49
CA GLY A 204 37.35 0.51 19.33
C GLY A 204 36.19 0.88 18.40
N TRP A 205 35.76 -0.07 17.58
CA TRP A 205 34.68 0.16 16.61
C TRP A 205 33.37 0.45 17.35
N SER A 206 32.69 1.55 16.98
CA SER A 206 31.35 1.84 17.48
C SER A 206 30.30 1.26 16.54
N HIS A 207 29.27 0.65 17.12
CA HIS A 207 28.09 0.16 16.40
C HIS A 207 27.08 1.28 16.09
N VAL A 208 27.40 2.52 16.49
CA VAL A 208 26.57 3.71 16.29
C VAL A 208 26.74 4.18 14.84
N GLY A 209 25.63 4.41 14.16
CA GLY A 209 25.68 4.81 12.76
C GLY A 209 24.36 4.62 12.03
N ARG A 210 24.39 4.95 10.74
CA ARG A 210 23.25 4.77 9.83
C ARG A 210 23.58 3.68 8.82
N TYR A 211 22.71 2.68 8.78
CA TYR A 211 22.85 1.47 7.98
C TYR A 211 21.73 1.41 6.96
N ILE A 212 22.08 0.88 5.79
CA ILE A 212 21.11 0.43 4.81
C ILE A 212 21.01 -1.08 4.98
N VAL A 213 19.79 -1.57 5.14
CA VAL A 213 19.52 -2.99 5.39
C VAL A 213 19.05 -3.63 4.09
N ASP A 214 19.51 -4.86 3.83
CA ASP A 214 19.02 -5.71 2.75
C ASP A 214 18.29 -6.91 3.36
N CYS A 215 17.07 -7.15 2.90
CA CYS A 215 16.24 -8.24 3.42
C CYS A 215 15.41 -8.81 2.28
N LYS A 216 15.91 -9.89 1.67
CA LYS A 216 15.26 -10.54 0.52
C LYS A 216 13.82 -10.95 0.78
N GLN A 217 13.50 -11.32 2.03
CA GLN A 217 12.14 -11.70 2.42
C GLN A 217 11.19 -10.50 2.39
N ILE A 218 11.61 -9.36 2.94
CA ILE A 218 10.83 -8.13 2.95
C ILE A 218 10.75 -7.56 1.52
N GLU A 219 11.86 -7.49 0.79
CA GLU A 219 11.91 -7.02 -0.60
C GLU A 219 11.09 -7.89 -1.56
N GLY A 220 11.07 -9.21 -1.37
CA GLY A 220 10.31 -10.12 -2.20
C GLY A 220 8.80 -9.98 -2.02
N GLN A 221 8.36 -9.67 -0.80
CA GLN A 221 6.94 -9.50 -0.48
C GLN A 221 6.44 -8.07 -0.73
N TRP A 222 7.30 -7.06 -0.61
CA TRP A 222 6.94 -5.64 -0.71
C TRP A 222 7.95 -4.81 -1.55
N PRO A 223 8.15 -5.16 -2.83
CA PRO A 223 9.22 -4.60 -3.64
C PRO A 223 9.12 -3.08 -3.89
N GLU A 224 7.92 -2.49 -3.77
CA GLU A 224 7.72 -1.06 -4.00
C GLU A 224 7.85 -0.24 -2.72
N GLU A 225 7.51 -0.83 -1.58
CA GLU A 225 7.57 -0.20 -0.27
C GLU A 225 8.98 -0.26 0.33
N THR A 226 9.83 -1.20 -0.11
CA THR A 226 11.14 -1.46 0.49
C THR A 226 12.29 -0.81 -0.27
N LYS A 227 12.02 0.30 -0.99
CA LYS A 227 13.03 0.95 -1.84
C LYS A 227 14.28 1.35 -1.07
N ILE A 228 14.15 1.79 0.19
CA ILE A 228 15.27 2.07 1.07
C ILE A 228 14.94 1.64 2.50
N MET A 229 15.41 0.46 2.90
CA MET A 229 15.36 0.01 4.29
C MET A 229 16.53 0.61 5.07
N ARG A 230 16.24 1.28 6.18
CA ARG A 230 17.22 2.00 7.00
C ARG A 230 17.17 1.50 8.44
N LEU A 231 18.35 1.42 9.06
CA LEU A 231 18.52 1.20 10.49
C LEU A 231 19.50 2.26 10.99
N SER A 232 19.15 3.01 12.02
CA SER A 232 20.06 3.98 12.62
C SER A 232 20.22 3.65 14.09
N ILE A 233 21.45 3.41 14.52
CA ILE A 233 21.82 2.99 15.88
C ILE A 233 22.45 4.18 16.60
N TYR A 234 22.03 4.42 17.85
CA TYR A 234 22.45 5.52 18.71
C TYR A 234 22.73 5.01 20.13
N GLU A 235 23.60 5.72 20.86
CA GLU A 235 23.88 5.42 22.27
C GLU A 235 22.72 5.92 23.16
N THR A 236 22.46 5.21 24.26
CA THR A 236 21.38 5.56 25.21
C THR A 236 21.88 6.17 26.52
N GLY A 237 23.19 6.42 26.64
CA GLY A 237 23.85 6.82 27.90
C GLY A 237 24.06 5.67 28.89
N HIS A 238 23.46 4.51 28.65
CA HIS A 238 23.71 3.28 29.42
C HIS A 238 24.77 2.42 28.73
N SER A 239 25.77 1.97 29.50
CA SER A 239 26.81 1.07 28.99
C SER A 239 26.19 -0.19 28.39
N ASP A 240 26.58 -0.53 27.15
CA ASP A 240 26.08 -1.67 26.36
C ASP A 240 24.59 -1.66 26.01
N ILE A 241 23.89 -0.53 26.14
CA ILE A 241 22.54 -0.37 25.61
C ILE A 241 22.53 0.67 24.50
N PHE A 242 22.01 0.28 23.35
CA PHE A 242 21.83 1.12 22.19
C PHE A 242 20.35 1.19 21.82
N ALA A 243 19.92 2.32 21.29
CA ALA A 243 18.61 2.45 20.68
C ALA A 243 18.82 2.47 19.17
N ALA A 244 17.95 1.79 18.44
CA ALA A 244 17.96 1.88 16.99
C ALA A 244 16.58 2.19 16.45
N SER A 245 16.48 3.20 15.60
CA SER A 245 15.30 3.48 14.80
C SER A 245 15.42 2.75 13.48
N PHE A 246 14.40 1.99 13.10
CA PHE A 246 14.36 1.31 11.81
C PHE A 246 13.15 1.75 10.99
N ASN A 247 13.34 1.80 9.68
CA ASN A 247 12.27 1.94 8.69
C ASN A 247 12.58 0.94 7.57
N PHE A 248 11.81 -0.13 7.51
CA PHE A 248 11.94 -1.18 6.50
C PHE A 248 10.84 -1.07 5.42
N GLY A 249 10.25 0.11 5.26
CA GLY A 249 9.16 0.38 4.32
C GLY A 249 7.80 -0.05 4.86
N VAL A 250 7.63 -1.35 5.10
CA VAL A 250 6.37 -1.92 5.60
C VAL A 250 6.25 -1.94 7.12
N ILE A 251 7.38 -1.86 7.81
CA ILE A 251 7.44 -1.84 9.27
C ILE A 251 8.47 -0.80 9.66
N GLU A 252 8.09 0.07 10.58
CA GLU A 252 8.94 1.06 11.20
C GLU A 252 8.83 0.96 12.72
N GLY A 253 9.85 1.42 13.42
CA GLY A 253 9.84 1.43 14.87
C GLY A 253 11.19 1.69 15.50
N ILE A 254 11.23 1.43 16.80
CA ILE A 254 12.41 1.55 17.64
C ILE A 254 12.70 0.17 18.22
N MET A 255 13.97 -0.20 18.25
CA MET A 255 14.48 -1.40 18.91
C MET A 255 15.55 -1.01 19.91
N VAL A 256 15.64 -1.76 21.01
CA VAL A 256 16.74 -1.66 21.96
C VAL A 256 17.71 -2.81 21.68
N LEU A 257 18.99 -2.50 21.61
CA LEU A 257 20.06 -3.43 21.27
C LEU A 257 21.06 -3.52 22.42
N SER A 258 21.58 -4.72 22.67
CA SER A 258 22.71 -4.95 23.55
C SER A 258 23.50 -6.16 23.07
N SER A 259 24.80 -6.15 23.29
CA SER A 259 25.64 -7.35 23.14
C SER A 259 25.40 -8.37 24.27
N ARG A 260 24.80 -7.94 25.39
CA ARG A 260 24.59 -8.76 26.60
C ARG A 260 23.10 -8.97 26.85
N LYS A 261 22.63 -10.20 26.64
CA LYS A 261 21.21 -10.58 26.82
C LYS A 261 20.64 -10.19 28.19
N GLY A 262 21.35 -10.49 29.29
CA GLY A 262 20.88 -10.16 30.63
C GLY A 262 20.72 -8.67 30.90
N VAL A 263 21.60 -7.83 30.32
CA VAL A 263 21.53 -6.37 30.43
C VAL A 263 20.32 -5.85 29.64
N LEU A 264 20.09 -6.39 28.44
CA LEU A 264 18.93 -6.04 27.62
C LEU A 264 17.61 -6.38 28.34
N GLU A 265 17.51 -7.59 28.91
CA GLU A 265 16.31 -8.04 29.61
C GLU A 265 16.02 -7.18 30.85
N GLN A 266 17.04 -6.86 31.65
CA GLN A 266 16.90 -5.95 32.80
C GLN A 266 16.47 -4.54 32.37
N TYR A 267 17.05 -4.03 31.29
CA TYR A 267 16.69 -2.71 30.75
C TYR A 267 15.24 -2.68 30.27
N CYS A 268 14.81 -3.70 29.50
CA CYS A 268 13.43 -3.80 29.02
C CYS A 268 12.44 -3.93 30.20
N ALA A 269 12.74 -4.75 31.21
CA ALA A 269 11.90 -4.89 32.41
C ALA A 269 11.80 -3.59 33.24
N ARG A 270 12.78 -2.69 33.12
CA ARG A 270 12.70 -1.36 33.72
C ARG A 270 11.77 -0.43 32.93
N LEU A 271 11.91 -0.39 31.60
CA LEU A 271 10.99 0.38 30.73
C LEU A 271 9.53 -0.04 30.93
N ASP A 272 9.27 -1.35 30.99
CA ASP A 272 7.92 -1.88 31.19
C ASP A 272 7.31 -1.46 32.55
N ARG A 273 8.14 -1.22 33.58
CA ARG A 273 7.67 -0.73 34.88
C ARG A 273 7.38 0.77 34.87
N GLU A 274 8.17 1.56 34.15
CA GLU A 274 8.03 3.02 34.08
C GLU A 274 6.75 3.44 33.33
N ASP A 275 6.30 2.65 32.35
CA ASP A 275 5.04 2.88 31.62
C ASP A 275 3.77 2.73 32.50
N HIS A 276 3.87 2.14 33.69
CA HIS A 276 2.74 1.88 34.58
C HIS A 276 2.45 2.97 35.62
N TYR A 277 3.22 4.08 35.67
CA TYR A 277 3.06 5.11 36.71
C TYR A 277 2.55 6.48 36.22
N GLU A 278 2.23 6.65 34.93
CA GLU A 278 1.79 7.94 34.38
C GLU A 278 0.25 8.18 34.38
N THR A 279 -0.50 7.57 35.31
CA THR A 279 -1.95 7.86 35.48
C THR A 279 -2.36 8.43 36.84
N ALA A 280 -1.42 8.69 37.75
CA ALA A 280 -1.75 9.28 39.04
C ALA A 280 -0.68 10.25 39.52
N THR A 281 -0.72 11.50 39.03
CA THR A 281 -0.39 12.74 39.77
C THR A 281 -0.37 13.94 38.82
N MET A 282 -1.53 14.59 38.64
CA MET A 282 -1.54 15.99 38.22
C MET A 282 -1.28 16.88 39.43
N THR A 283 -0.04 17.34 39.61
CA THR A 283 0.26 18.59 40.30
C THR A 283 1.56 19.23 39.79
N LYS A 284 1.37 20.28 38.98
CA LYS A 284 2.20 21.48 38.71
C LYS A 284 3.72 21.39 38.48
N ALA A 285 4.10 21.89 37.29
CA ALA A 285 5.36 22.56 36.86
C ALA A 285 6.63 21.68 36.86
N THR A 286 7.60 21.75 35.95
CA THR A 286 8.11 22.83 35.07
C THR A 286 8.87 22.20 33.88
N THR A 287 9.04 22.98 32.81
CA THR A 287 9.86 22.78 31.59
C THR A 287 11.16 21.97 31.77
N THR A 288 11.43 20.96 30.92
CA THR A 288 12.77 20.62 30.35
C THR A 288 12.64 19.63 29.17
N THR A 289 13.47 19.88 28.16
CA THR A 289 13.79 19.23 26.87
C THR A 289 13.40 17.77 26.67
N GLY A 290 12.62 17.51 25.62
CA GLY A 290 12.01 16.21 25.32
C GLY A 290 12.95 15.19 24.67
N VAL A 291 13.01 14.01 25.28
CA VAL A 291 13.34 12.73 24.62
C VAL A 291 12.02 12.17 24.04
N PRO A 292 12.01 11.58 22.82
CA PRO A 292 10.79 11.03 22.24
C PRO A 292 10.24 9.90 23.11
N ARG A 293 8.96 10.02 23.48
CA ARG A 293 8.19 8.98 24.18
C ARG A 293 8.12 7.72 23.32
N VAL A 294 8.73 6.64 23.80
CA VAL A 294 8.83 5.35 23.10
C VAL A 294 7.59 4.52 23.44
N THR A 295 6.72 4.25 22.47
CA THR A 295 5.75 3.16 22.59
C THR A 295 6.38 1.86 22.10
N THR A 296 6.77 0.99 23.02
CA THR A 296 7.30 -0.35 22.76
C THR A 296 6.14 -1.33 22.44
N ARG A 297 6.17 -1.95 21.25
CA ARG A 297 5.38 -3.17 20.97
C ARG A 297 6.28 -4.39 21.07
N LYS A 298 5.96 -5.29 22.00
CA LYS A 298 6.64 -6.57 22.19
C LYS A 298 6.28 -7.53 21.06
N LEU A 299 7.24 -7.87 20.19
CA LEU A 299 7.16 -9.06 19.34
C LEU A 299 7.74 -10.23 20.15
N SER A 300 6.86 -11.02 20.77
CA SER A 300 7.28 -12.28 21.39
C SER A 300 7.77 -13.23 20.30
N SER A 301 9.00 -13.73 20.48
CA SER A 301 9.56 -14.87 19.76
C SER A 301 8.66 -16.09 19.95
N THR A 302 7.63 -16.17 19.13
CA THR A 302 6.85 -17.38 18.92
C THR A 302 7.25 -17.84 17.54
N ARG A 303 7.80 -19.06 17.48
CA ARG A 303 8.29 -19.72 16.28
C ARG A 303 7.29 -19.50 15.13
N TRP A 304 7.64 -18.60 14.22
CA TRP A 304 6.83 -18.32 13.03
C TRP A 304 7.00 -19.53 12.11
N VAL A 305 6.08 -20.48 12.18
CA VAL A 305 6.01 -21.60 11.23
C VAL A 305 5.32 -21.06 9.98
N PRO A 306 6.00 -21.01 8.82
CA PRO A 306 5.33 -20.68 7.57
C PRO A 306 4.27 -21.75 7.35
N ARG A 307 2.98 -21.37 7.34
CA ARG A 307 1.94 -22.25 6.80
C ARG A 307 2.19 -22.35 5.30
N GLY A 308 2.93 -23.39 4.90
CA GLY A 308 3.05 -23.80 3.52
C GLY A 308 1.66 -24.05 2.95
N ARG A 309 1.42 -23.57 1.72
CA ARG A 309 0.28 -24.04 0.92
C ARG A 309 0.32 -25.57 0.87
N PRO A 310 -0.80 -26.27 1.03
CA PRO A 310 -0.86 -27.68 0.69
C PRO A 310 -0.53 -27.83 -0.81
N HIS A 311 0.49 -28.65 -1.07
CA HIS A 311 0.77 -29.20 -2.39
C HIS A 311 -0.44 -30.05 -2.79
N VAL A 312 -1.11 -29.67 -3.88
CA VAL A 312 -2.09 -30.55 -4.53
C VAL A 312 -1.28 -31.70 -5.12
N ALA A 313 -1.47 -32.90 -4.55
CA ALA A 313 -1.02 -34.14 -5.14
C ALA A 313 -1.78 -34.32 -6.46
N GLY A 314 -1.03 -34.52 -7.56
CA GLY A 314 -1.62 -34.83 -8.85
C GLY A 314 -2.20 -36.24 -8.81
N ASP A 315 -3.50 -36.34 -8.95
CA ASP A 315 -4.19 -37.59 -9.25
C ASP A 315 -3.76 -38.07 -10.64
N GLY A 316 -3.18 -39.27 -10.67
CA GLY A 316 -2.82 -39.98 -11.87
C GLY A 316 -4.07 -40.39 -12.66
N LEU A 317 -4.08 -40.07 -13.95
CA LEU A 317 -5.04 -40.64 -14.89
C LEU A 317 -4.63 -42.08 -15.26
N PRO A 318 -5.59 -43.01 -15.36
CA PRO A 318 -5.33 -44.42 -15.66
C PRO A 318 -5.02 -44.62 -17.15
N GLY A 319 -4.19 -45.64 -17.39
CA GLY A 319 -3.54 -45.92 -18.67
C GLY A 319 -4.46 -46.25 -19.84
N THR A 320 -4.02 -45.81 -21.02
CA THR A 320 -4.48 -46.27 -22.32
C THR A 320 -3.99 -47.69 -22.62
N PRO A 321 -4.85 -48.60 -23.11
CA PRO A 321 -4.42 -49.94 -23.53
C PRO A 321 -3.69 -49.90 -24.88
N LYS A 322 -2.56 -50.63 -24.96
CA LYS A 322 -1.79 -50.87 -26.18
C LYS A 322 -2.59 -51.75 -27.15
N ALA A 323 -2.77 -51.27 -28.38
CA ALA A 323 -3.24 -52.08 -29.50
C ALA A 323 -2.17 -53.10 -29.94
N ARG A 324 -2.60 -54.35 -30.14
CA ARG A 324 -1.87 -55.39 -30.89
C ARG A 324 -1.99 -55.12 -32.40
N PRO A 325 -0.98 -55.44 -33.22
CA PRO A 325 -1.14 -55.46 -34.68
C PRO A 325 -1.81 -56.76 -35.13
N PRO A 326 -2.53 -56.77 -36.28
CA PRO A 326 -3.07 -58.00 -36.83
C PRO A 326 -2.00 -58.72 -37.67
N GLY A 327 -1.92 -60.04 -37.49
CA GLY A 327 -1.30 -60.97 -38.41
C GLY A 327 -2.31 -62.06 -38.74
N HIS A 328 -2.54 -62.22 -40.04
CA HIS A 328 -3.34 -63.22 -40.77
C HIS A 328 -4.86 -63.11 -40.74
#